data_AF-A0A5P8K8R8-F1
#
_entry.id   AF-A0A5P8K8R8-F1
#
_cell.length_a   1.000
_cell.length_b   1.000
_cell.length_c   1.000
_cell.angle_alpha   90.00
_cell.angle_beta   90.00
_cell.angle_gamma   90.00
#
_symmetry.space_group_name_H-M   'P 1'
#
loop_
_entity.id
_entity.type
_entity.pdbx_description
1 polymer ?
#
loop_
_entity_poly.entity_id
_entity_poly.type
_entity_poly.pdbx_seq_one_letter_code
_entity_poly.pdbx_strand_id
1 'polypeptide(L)' 'MVSKTRVVLGMLLLAALAIGTVLLLLAMDADPTWYKFLPTSIIGLGALVAHSSGWFNKKGT' A
#
# COMPACT_ATOMS: atom_id res chain seq x y z
N MET A 1 3.62 -19.25 11.74
CA MET A 1 4.46 -18.18 12.30
C MET A 1 4.99 -17.31 11.17
N VAL A 2 4.70 -16.01 11.19
CA VAL A 2 5.24 -15.08 10.18
C VAL A 2 6.73 -14.85 10.51
N SER A 3 7.62 -15.01 9.53
CA SER A 3 9.06 -14.83 9.75
C SER A 3 9.38 -13.35 9.97
N LYS A 4 10.31 -13.06 10.88
CA LYS A 4 10.82 -11.70 11.15
C LYS A 4 11.24 -10.98 9.85
N THR A 5 11.86 -11.72 8.92
CA THR A 5 12.26 -11.21 7.60
C THR A 5 11.06 -10.78 6.75
N ARG A 6 9.95 -11.54 6.78
CA ARG A 6 8.73 -11.18 6.04
C ARG A 6 8.09 -9.90 6.59
N VAL A 7 8.16 -9.68 7.90
CA VAL A 7 7.67 -8.44 8.52
C VAL A 7 8.52 -7.25 8.08
N VAL A 8 9.85 -7.38 8.14
CA VAL A 8 10.77 -6.32 7.73
C VAL A 8 10.59 -5.96 6.25
N LEU A 9 10.46 -6.97 5.38
CA LEU A 9 10.15 -6.75 3.96
C LEU A 9 8.80 -6.06 3.76
N GLY A 10 7.76 -6.45 4.51
CA GLY A 10 6.46 -5.79 4.47
C GLY A 10 6.53 -4.32 4.90
N MET A 11 7.27 -4.01 5.97
CA MET A 11 7.48 -2.64 6.44
C MET A 11 8.28 -1.80 5.45
N LEU A 12 9.32 -2.37 4.83
CA LEU A 12 10.10 -1.71 3.77
C LEU A 12 9.23 -1.37 2.56
N LEU A 13 8.38 -2.32 2.14
CA LEU A 13 7.45 -2.10 1.04
C LEU A 13 6.45 -0.99 1.36
N LEU A 14 5.88 -0.97 2.57
CA LEU A 14 5.00 0.09 3.04
C LEU A 14 5.69 1.45 3.08
N ALA A 15 6.93 1.51 3.55
CA ALA A 15 7.72 2.74 3.56
C ALA A 15 7.99 3.26 2.15
N ALA A 16 8.39 2.38 1.22
CA ALA A 16 8.59 2.73 -0.18
C ALA A 16 7.29 3.22 -0.84
N LEU A 17 6.16 2.59 -0.53
CA LEU A 17 4.86 3.00 -1.04
C LEU A 17 4.46 4.39 -0.53
N ALA A 18 4.70 4.68 0.75
CA ALA A 18 4.42 5.99 1.34
C ALA A 18 5.27 7.09 0.66
N ILE A 19 6.57 6.85 0.49
CA ILE A 19 7.48 7.80 -0.17
C ILE A 19 7.07 7.99 -1.63
N GLY A 20 6.82 6.91 -2.37
CA GLY A 20 6.41 6.96 -3.77
C GLY A 20 5.11 7.73 -3.97
N THR A 21 4.17 7.61 -3.03
CA THR A 21 2.90 8.36 -3.04
C THR A 21 3.14 9.88 -2.91
N VAL A 22 3.99 10.29 -1.98
CA VAL A 22 4.32 11.71 -1.78
C VAL A 22 5.06 12.28 -3.00
N LEU A 23 5.99 11.52 -3.57
CA LEU A 23 6.71 11.92 -4.77
C LEU A 23 5.78 12.04 -5.99
N LEU A 24 4.82 11.12 -6.14
CA LEU A 24 3.82 11.16 -7.21
C LEU A 24 2.93 12.40 -7.10
N LEU A 25 2.46 12.70 -5.89
CA LEU A 25 1.70 13.91 -5.58
C LEU A 25 2.47 15.20 -5.93
N LEU A 26 3.75 15.23 -5.55
CA LEU A 26 4.64 16.36 -5.83
C LEU A 26 4.90 16.52 -7.34
N ALA A 27 5.12 15.42 -8.05
CA ALA A 27 5.37 15.43 -9.48
C ALA A 27 4.14 15.84 -10.32
N MET A 28 2.94 15.63 -9.78
CA MET A 28 1.68 15.99 -10.44
C MET A 28 1.23 17.44 -10.16
N ASP A 29 2.00 18.22 -9.37
CA ASP A 29 1.60 19.54 -8.88
C ASP A 29 0.17 19.52 -8.31
N ALA A 30 -0.14 18.43 -7.59
CA ALA A 30 -1.51 18.06 -7.30
C ALA A 30 -2.16 19.04 -6.32
N ASP A 31 -3.28 19.63 -6.76
CA ASP A 31 -4.14 20.48 -5.93
C ASP A 31 -4.49 19.80 -4.60
N PRO A 32 -4.68 20.55 -3.49
CA PRO A 32 -4.94 19.96 -2.16
C PRO A 32 -6.18 19.05 -2.10
N THR A 33 -7.07 19.17 -3.08
CA THR A 33 -8.23 18.30 -3.26
C THR A 33 -7.83 16.82 -3.43
N TRP A 34 -6.67 16.54 -4.02
CA TRP A 34 -6.16 15.17 -4.22
C TRP A 34 -5.86 14.45 -2.91
N TYR A 35 -5.54 15.17 -1.82
CA TYR A 35 -5.36 14.56 -0.49
C TYR A 35 -6.63 13.86 0.03
N LYS A 36 -7.82 14.16 -0.49
CA LYS A 36 -9.07 13.46 -0.14
C LYS A 36 -9.24 12.15 -0.90
N PHE A 37 -8.77 12.10 -2.14
CA PHE A 37 -8.95 10.94 -3.01
C PHE A 37 -7.82 9.92 -2.88
N LEU A 38 -6.59 10.38 -2.63
CA LEU A 38 -5.42 9.52 -2.49
C LEU A 38 -5.53 8.45 -1.41
N PRO A 39 -5.99 8.73 -0.18
CA PRO A 39 -6.13 7.70 0.84
C PRO A 39 -7.05 6.58 0.37
N THR A 40 -8.17 6.95 -0.26
CA THR A 40 -9.18 6.01 -0.76
C THR A 40 -8.65 5.15 -1.91
N SER A 41 -7.92 5.75 -2.86
CA SER A 41 -7.34 5.02 -3.98
C SER A 41 -6.17 4.11 -3.57
N ILE A 42 -5.33 4.54 -2.62
CA ILE A 42 -4.26 3.70 -2.04
C ILE A 42 -4.86 2.51 -1.29
N ILE A 43 -5.90 2.72 -0.49
CA ILE A 43 -6.58 1.63 0.23
C ILE A 43 -7.23 0.68 -0.78
N GLY A 44 -7.90 1.19 -1.81
CA GLY A 44 -8.53 0.38 -2.86
C GLY A 44 -7.53 -0.47 -3.64
N LEU A 45 -6.44 0.13 -4.12
CA LEU A 45 -5.36 -0.59 -4.82
C LEU A 45 -4.64 -1.56 -3.90
N GLY A 46 -4.34 -1.15 -2.67
CA GLY A 46 -3.70 -2.00 -1.66
C GLY A 46 -4.55 -3.22 -1.31
N ALA A 47 -5.86 -3.05 -1.18
CA ALA A 47 -6.81 -4.14 -0.96
C ALA A 47 -6.89 -5.07 -2.18
N LEU A 48 -6.90 -4.54 -3.40
CA LEU A 48 -6.91 -5.34 -4.62
C LEU A 48 -5.64 -6.21 -4.74
N VAL A 49 -4.47 -5.63 -4.43
CA VAL A 49 -3.18 -6.35 -4.45
C VAL A 49 -3.09 -7.37 -3.31
N ALA A 50 -3.53 -7.02 -2.11
CA ALA A 50 -3.59 -7.95 -0.98
C ALA A 50 -4.55 -9.12 -1.24
N HIS A 51 -5.65 -8.87 -1.97
CA HIS A 51 -6.57 -9.91 -2.40
C HIS A 51 -5.97 -10.82 -3.48
N SER A 52 -5.37 -10.25 -4.54
CA SER A 52 -4.79 -11.03 -5.64
C SER A 52 -3.55 -11.84 -5.21
N SER A 53 -2.80 -11.35 -4.24
CA SER A 53 -1.68 -12.09 -3.61
C SER A 53 -2.13 -13.19 -2.65
N GLY A 54 -3.44 -13.36 -2.45
CA GLY A 54 -3.99 -14.35 -1.54
C GLY A 54 -3.71 -14.04 -0.07
N TRP A 55 -3.37 -12.79 0.27
CA TRP A 55 -3.12 -12.38 1.65
C TRP A 55 -4.39 -12.51 2.51
N PHE A 56 -5.56 -12.26 1.90
CA PHE A 56 -6.86 -12.47 2.54
C PHE A 56 -7.36 -13.92 2.49
N ASN A 57 -6.69 -14.82 1.75
CA ASN A 57 -6.99 -16.24 1.86
C ASN A 57 -6.52 -16.71 3.24
N LYS A 58 -7.48 -16.78 4.16
CA LYS A 58 -7.33 -17.56 5.39
C LYS A 58 -6.88 -18.95 4.93
N LYS A 59 -5.72 -19.43 5.40
CA LYS A 59 -5.36 -20.84 5.23
C LYS A 59 -6.49 -21.65 5.88
N GLY A 60 -7.43 -22.10 5.05
CA GLY A 60 -8.36 -23.16 5.41
C GLY A 60 -7.53 -24.38 5.76
N THR A 61 -7.85 -24.94 6.92
CA THR A 61 -7.53 -26.29 7.42
C THR A 61 -6.91 -27.26 6.42
#